data_AF-A0A024K6S2-F1
#
_entry.id   AF-A0A024K6S2-F1
#
_cell.length_a   1.000
_cell.length_b   1.000
_cell.length_c   1.000
_cell.angle_alpha   90.00
_cell.angle_beta   90.00
_cell.angle_gamma   90.00
#
_symmetry.space_group_name_H-M   'P 1'
#
loop_
_entity.id
_entity.type
_entity.pdbx_description
1 polymer ?
#
loop_
_entity_poly.entity_id
_entity_poly.type
_entity_poly.pdbx_seq_one_letter_code
_entity_poly.pdbx_strand_id
1 'polypeptide(L)'
;MTTLQQHIEDLDIEEWAALTKRAAMAAVAAAEQLGIPASEELARVAAMSERELVDHRNRFGSSPKRLSPLMRLVQADQLRVSAERQARQAEQDKQDADAAAQMARDEAAQSARVAQDARERVRAIQAEAARKDAERADQRLGEQQALQQLRGELEQAHADHASELAAAHERTRAAEARAQQRATERATERASTQQALEELRGQLEQAHADHASELAAAHERTRAAEARAQQRATERATERASTQQALEELRGQLERAQADHATELAAARGQAEGQVAAARQAADERIAQALADAEAATAQAQADVERIGAEAESRVAAAHEHAERQVAAARQAADERVARARADAQAAVLAEPGQLGLALSVPIPTAELRAHTGPIEEALAAVREIDYLLEAGVADQQARQPWDIERVRVLVHTVAQQAWDLAQQLRGLPARYSAAPQVQAADSYASAAASVYSAFLQRIAAANERLASRGDSRDSDVVDVVAAMLDDHPWRTAG
;
A
#
# COMPACT_ATOMS: atom_id res chain seq x y z
N MET A 1 171.50 -91.58 84.75
CA MET A 1 170.47 -90.54 84.89
C MET A 1 169.83 -90.67 86.26
N THR A 2 169.50 -89.56 86.91
CA THR A 2 168.71 -89.56 88.15
C THR A 2 167.21 -89.57 87.81
N THR A 3 166.38 -90.08 88.71
CA THR A 3 164.92 -90.25 88.50
C THR A 3 164.18 -88.98 88.11
N LEU A 4 164.69 -87.82 88.53
CA LEU A 4 164.13 -86.50 88.20
C LEU A 4 164.24 -86.17 86.70
N GLN A 5 165.30 -86.63 86.04
CA GLN A 5 165.53 -86.37 84.61
C GLN A 5 164.52 -87.13 83.73
N GLN A 6 164.09 -88.31 84.18
CA GLN A 6 163.10 -89.14 83.50
C GLN A 6 161.68 -88.56 83.60
N HIS A 7 161.29 -88.03 84.77
CA HIS A 7 160.02 -87.30 84.92
C HIS A 7 159.93 -86.03 84.06
N ILE A 8 161.05 -85.37 83.76
CA ILE A 8 161.10 -84.19 82.87
C ILE A 8 160.97 -84.59 81.38
N GLU A 9 161.18 -85.85 81.03
CA GLU A 9 160.99 -86.38 79.67
C GLU A 9 159.57 -86.91 79.40
N ASP A 10 158.84 -87.34 80.44
CA ASP A 10 157.49 -87.92 80.32
C ASP A 10 156.34 -86.89 80.50
N LEU A 11 156.64 -85.62 80.82
CA LEU A 11 155.65 -84.52 80.83
C LEU A 11 155.18 -84.17 79.41
N ASP A 12 153.88 -83.84 79.25
CA ASP A 12 153.35 -83.28 78.00
C ASP A 12 154.03 -81.93 77.68
N ILE A 13 154.05 -81.54 76.40
CA ILE A 13 154.78 -80.36 75.96
C ILE A 13 154.18 -79.04 76.47
N GLU A 14 152.86 -78.93 76.60
CA GLU A 14 152.21 -77.73 77.14
C GLU A 14 152.40 -77.67 78.67
N GLU A 15 152.26 -78.82 79.36
CA GLU A 15 152.52 -78.95 80.80
C GLU A 15 153.98 -78.66 81.16
N TRP A 16 154.93 -79.16 80.38
CA TRP A 16 156.37 -78.89 80.53
C TRP A 16 156.67 -77.39 80.41
N ALA A 17 156.05 -76.70 79.45
CA ALA A 17 156.27 -75.27 79.22
C ALA A 17 155.75 -74.43 80.40
N ALA A 18 154.54 -74.71 80.88
CA ALA A 18 153.96 -74.06 82.04
C ALA A 18 154.79 -74.30 83.32
N LEU A 19 155.20 -75.54 83.57
CA LEU A 19 155.99 -75.91 84.76
C LEU A 19 157.39 -75.28 84.73
N THR A 20 158.06 -75.30 83.57
CA THR A 20 159.39 -74.72 83.37
C THR A 20 159.37 -73.20 83.56
N LYS A 21 158.37 -72.52 82.98
CA LYS A 21 158.17 -71.08 83.19
C LYS A 21 158.03 -70.73 84.67
N ARG A 22 157.16 -71.45 85.37
CA ARG A 22 156.86 -71.21 86.79
C ARG A 22 158.08 -71.44 87.68
N ALA A 23 158.89 -72.47 87.40
CA ALA A 23 160.13 -72.73 88.11
C ALA A 23 161.20 -71.64 87.86
N ALA A 24 161.36 -71.19 86.61
CA ALA A 24 162.30 -70.12 86.27
C ALA A 24 161.92 -68.78 86.92
N MET A 25 160.63 -68.40 86.88
CA MET A 25 160.13 -67.20 87.56
C MET A 25 160.37 -67.26 89.08
N ALA A 26 160.14 -68.41 89.72
CA ALA A 26 160.39 -68.58 91.15
C ALA A 26 161.89 -68.48 91.50
N ALA A 27 162.78 -69.03 90.66
CA ALA A 27 164.22 -68.93 90.87
C ALA A 27 164.76 -67.51 90.72
N VAL A 28 164.26 -66.74 89.75
CA VAL A 28 164.61 -65.31 89.56
C VAL A 28 164.16 -64.48 90.76
N ALA A 29 162.90 -64.65 91.20
CA ALA A 29 162.38 -63.93 92.37
C ALA A 29 163.14 -64.26 93.67
N ALA A 30 163.59 -65.50 93.85
CA ALA A 30 164.40 -65.90 95.00
C ALA A 30 165.81 -65.28 94.98
N ALA A 31 166.42 -65.14 93.79
CA ALA A 31 167.72 -64.48 93.62
C ALA A 31 167.65 -62.97 93.94
N GLU A 32 166.60 -62.28 93.44
CA GLU A 32 166.32 -60.87 93.77
C GLU A 32 166.15 -60.65 95.29
N GLN A 33 165.41 -61.52 95.98
CA GLN A 33 165.22 -61.44 97.44
C GLN A 33 166.53 -61.63 98.24
N LEU A 34 167.48 -62.40 97.71
CA LEU A 34 168.78 -62.65 98.35
C LEU A 34 169.85 -61.63 97.96
N GLY A 35 169.54 -60.67 97.08
CA GLY A 35 170.49 -59.65 96.61
C GLY A 35 171.61 -60.21 95.71
N ILE A 36 171.43 -61.41 95.15
CA ILE A 36 172.39 -62.06 94.25
C ILE A 36 171.85 -61.92 92.82
N PRO A 37 172.63 -61.44 91.84
CA PRO A 37 172.16 -61.34 90.46
C PRO A 37 171.79 -62.73 89.92
N ALA A 38 170.56 -62.88 89.43
CA ALA A 38 170.09 -64.10 88.80
C ALA A 38 170.91 -64.40 87.52
N SER A 39 171.14 -65.68 87.22
CA SER A 39 171.76 -66.08 85.95
C SER A 39 170.90 -65.64 84.76
N GLU A 40 171.53 -65.05 83.74
CA GLU A 40 170.86 -64.46 82.58
C GLU A 40 169.96 -65.47 81.85
N GLU A 41 170.37 -66.74 81.81
CA GLU A 41 169.59 -67.83 81.20
C GLU A 41 168.25 -68.07 81.90
N LEU A 42 168.23 -68.04 83.24
CA LEU A 42 166.99 -68.22 84.02
C LEU A 42 166.06 -67.02 83.89
N ALA A 43 166.62 -65.80 83.85
CA ALA A 43 165.87 -64.58 83.59
C ALA A 43 165.21 -64.61 82.20
N ARG A 44 165.94 -65.09 81.17
CA ARG A 44 165.40 -65.24 79.81
C ARG A 44 164.26 -66.26 79.75
N VAL A 45 164.41 -67.44 80.37
CA VAL A 45 163.36 -68.48 80.40
C VAL A 45 162.10 -68.00 81.14
N ALA A 46 162.26 -67.25 82.24
CA ALA A 46 161.14 -66.68 82.99
C ALA A 46 160.32 -65.66 82.16
N ALA A 47 160.96 -64.91 81.26
CA ALA A 47 160.33 -63.88 80.43
C ALA A 47 159.54 -64.42 79.23
N MET A 48 159.86 -65.62 78.73
CA MET A 48 159.20 -66.21 77.55
C MET A 48 157.73 -66.59 77.82
N SER A 49 156.86 -66.48 76.83
CA SER A 49 155.49 -67.02 76.89
C SER A 49 155.49 -68.56 76.84
N GLU A 50 154.41 -69.20 77.31
CA GLU A 50 154.30 -70.66 77.27
C GLU A 50 154.36 -71.21 75.84
N ARG A 51 153.76 -70.49 74.86
CA ARG A 51 153.90 -70.81 73.43
C ARG A 51 155.35 -70.73 72.93
N GLU A 52 156.09 -69.70 73.32
CA GLU A 52 157.51 -69.58 72.96
C GLU A 52 158.38 -70.64 73.63
N LEU A 53 158.01 -71.11 74.84
CA LEU A 53 158.68 -72.21 75.52
C LEU A 53 158.38 -73.56 74.87
N VAL A 54 157.14 -73.82 74.45
CA VAL A 54 156.77 -74.96 73.60
C VAL A 54 157.59 -74.94 72.30
N ASP A 55 157.67 -73.79 71.63
CA ASP A 55 158.49 -73.62 70.43
C ASP A 55 159.99 -73.85 70.68
N HIS A 56 160.52 -73.39 71.81
CA HIS A 56 161.91 -73.61 72.21
C HIS A 56 162.22 -75.08 72.49
N ARG A 57 161.32 -75.79 73.20
CA ARG A 57 161.39 -77.24 73.44
C ARG A 57 161.31 -78.02 72.12
N ASN A 58 160.43 -77.62 71.20
CA ASN A 58 160.30 -78.23 69.87
C ASN A 58 161.54 -78.03 68.98
N ARG A 59 162.25 -76.89 69.12
CA ARG A 59 163.45 -76.59 68.31
C ARG A 59 164.75 -77.15 68.89
N PHE A 60 164.89 -77.21 70.22
CA PHE A 60 166.16 -77.55 70.88
C PHE A 60 166.10 -78.74 71.84
N GLY A 61 164.92 -79.33 72.07
CA GLY A 61 164.74 -80.53 72.90
C GLY A 61 164.98 -81.85 72.15
N SER A 62 164.98 -82.95 72.91
CA SER A 62 165.00 -84.30 72.37
C SER A 62 163.75 -84.55 71.51
N SER A 63 163.94 -85.04 70.28
CA SER A 63 162.86 -85.18 69.29
C SER A 63 161.75 -86.14 69.76
N PRO A 64 160.47 -85.85 69.47
CA PRO A 64 159.36 -86.71 69.88
C PRO A 64 159.50 -88.13 69.32
N LYS A 65 159.20 -89.13 70.16
CA LYS A 65 159.29 -90.57 69.84
C LYS A 65 158.49 -90.86 68.55
N ARG A 66 159.14 -91.45 67.54
CA ARG A 66 158.51 -91.77 66.25
C ARG A 66 157.32 -92.72 66.45
N LEU A 67 156.10 -92.22 66.23
CA LEU A 67 154.88 -93.02 66.32
C LEU A 67 154.93 -94.23 65.36
N SER A 68 154.49 -95.38 65.88
CA SER A 68 154.51 -96.64 65.13
C SER A 68 153.62 -96.56 63.87
N PRO A 69 153.89 -97.37 62.83
CA PRO A 69 153.10 -97.33 61.59
C PRO A 69 151.60 -97.53 61.80
N LEU A 70 151.21 -98.34 62.81
CA LEU A 70 149.80 -98.60 63.12
C LEU A 70 149.06 -97.35 63.61
N MET A 71 149.68 -96.55 64.49
CA MET A 71 149.07 -95.34 65.04
C MET A 71 148.86 -94.25 63.96
N ARG A 72 149.77 -94.15 62.98
CA ARG A 72 149.61 -93.25 61.83
C ARG A 72 148.43 -93.64 60.94
N LEU A 73 148.15 -94.94 60.80
CA LEU A 73 147.02 -95.43 60.02
C LEU A 73 145.68 -95.15 60.73
N VAL A 74 145.62 -95.33 62.06
CA VAL A 74 144.47 -94.94 62.89
C VAL A 74 144.21 -93.43 62.85
N GLN A 75 145.25 -92.61 62.95
CA GLN A 75 145.12 -91.15 62.87
C GLN A 75 144.61 -90.69 61.49
N ALA A 76 145.12 -91.29 60.41
CA ALA A 76 144.64 -91.01 59.05
C ALA A 76 143.17 -91.40 58.85
N ASP A 77 142.74 -92.53 59.41
CA ASP A 77 141.34 -92.97 59.32
C ASP A 77 140.39 -92.10 60.17
N GLN A 78 140.83 -91.65 61.36
CA GLN A 78 140.09 -90.70 62.18
C GLN A 78 139.89 -89.35 61.45
N LEU A 79 140.95 -88.84 60.78
CA LEU A 79 140.87 -87.64 59.96
C LEU A 79 139.94 -87.82 58.74
N ARG A 80 139.97 -88.99 58.11
CA ARG A 80 139.03 -89.35 57.02
C ARG A 80 137.59 -89.33 57.52
N VAL A 81 137.29 -89.96 58.66
CA VAL A 81 135.93 -89.97 59.24
C VAL A 81 135.47 -88.57 59.65
N SER A 82 136.35 -87.71 60.18
CA SER A 82 135.97 -86.31 60.45
C SER A 82 135.71 -85.53 59.17
N ALA A 83 136.50 -85.72 58.12
CA ALA A 83 136.30 -85.08 56.82
C ALA A 83 135.02 -85.57 56.13
N GLU A 84 134.72 -86.87 56.18
CA GLU A 84 133.46 -87.43 55.67
C GLU A 84 132.24 -86.89 56.43
N ARG A 85 132.34 -86.71 57.76
CA ARG A 85 131.27 -86.07 58.55
C ARG A 85 131.11 -84.59 58.19
N GLN A 86 132.20 -83.84 58.06
CA GLN A 86 132.17 -82.43 57.65
C GLN A 86 131.59 -82.27 56.23
N ALA A 87 131.95 -83.15 55.29
CA ALA A 87 131.40 -83.13 53.94
C ALA A 87 129.90 -83.44 53.92
N ARG A 88 129.43 -84.41 54.72
CA ARG A 88 127.98 -84.68 54.87
C ARG A 88 127.24 -83.52 55.53
N GLN A 89 127.82 -82.88 56.55
CA GLN A 89 127.23 -81.71 57.17
C GLN A 89 127.15 -80.54 56.18
N ALA A 90 128.22 -80.25 55.43
CA ALA A 90 128.23 -79.18 54.44
C ALA A 90 127.23 -79.42 53.28
N GLU A 91 127.03 -80.68 52.86
CA GLU A 91 126.01 -81.01 51.85
C GLU A 91 124.59 -80.92 52.44
N GLN A 92 124.38 -81.25 53.73
CA GLN A 92 123.10 -81.01 54.42
C GLN A 92 122.83 -79.50 54.58
N ASP A 93 123.80 -78.72 55.08
CA ASP A 93 123.70 -77.26 55.25
C ASP A 93 123.38 -76.57 53.91
N LYS A 94 123.96 -77.08 52.81
CA LYS A 94 123.66 -76.64 51.44
C LYS A 94 122.23 -76.99 51.03
N GLN A 95 121.77 -78.22 51.27
CA GLN A 95 120.38 -78.63 50.96
C GLN A 95 119.36 -77.82 51.79
N ASP A 96 119.65 -77.56 53.06
CA ASP A 96 118.82 -76.75 53.94
C ASP A 96 118.82 -75.27 53.50
N ALA A 97 119.96 -74.74 53.04
CA ALA A 97 120.06 -73.40 52.46
C ALA A 97 119.33 -73.28 51.11
N ASP A 98 119.43 -74.28 50.24
CA ASP A 98 118.68 -74.35 48.97
C ASP A 98 117.17 -74.44 49.22
N ALA A 99 116.75 -75.22 50.22
CA ALA A 99 115.35 -75.32 50.64
C ALA A 99 114.82 -74.00 51.22
N ALA A 100 115.58 -73.33 52.10
CA ALA A 100 115.23 -72.02 52.64
C ALA A 100 115.18 -70.94 51.54
N ALA A 101 116.11 -70.96 50.59
CA ALA A 101 116.10 -70.07 49.44
C ALA A 101 114.90 -70.32 48.52
N GLN A 102 114.46 -71.57 48.36
CA GLN A 102 113.26 -71.90 47.59
C GLN A 102 111.99 -71.44 48.32
N MET A 103 111.86 -71.69 49.62
CA MET A 103 110.73 -71.18 50.42
C MET A 103 110.63 -69.65 50.35
N ALA A 104 111.75 -68.93 50.51
CA ALA A 104 111.78 -67.48 50.39
C ALA A 104 111.39 -66.96 48.99
N ARG A 105 111.73 -67.70 47.93
CA ARG A 105 111.28 -67.39 46.55
C ARG A 105 109.79 -67.63 46.38
N ASP A 106 109.25 -68.71 46.93
CA ASP A 106 107.83 -69.04 46.82
C ASP A 106 106.96 -68.08 47.65
N GLU A 107 107.39 -67.70 48.86
CA GLU A 107 106.76 -66.64 49.66
C GLU A 107 106.82 -65.26 48.98
N ALA A 108 107.97 -64.91 48.36
CA ALA A 108 108.09 -63.68 47.59
C ALA A 108 107.20 -63.69 46.33
N ALA A 109 107.10 -64.83 45.64
CA ALA A 109 106.21 -65.00 44.49
C ALA A 109 104.73 -64.95 44.90
N GLN A 110 104.36 -65.56 46.02
CA GLN A 110 103.01 -65.47 46.59
C GLN A 110 102.67 -64.03 47.00
N SER A 111 103.59 -63.35 47.67
CA SER A 111 103.44 -61.94 48.07
C SER A 111 103.31 -61.01 46.85
N ALA A 112 104.09 -61.25 45.79
CA ALA A 112 103.98 -60.53 44.54
C ALA A 112 102.62 -60.74 43.85
N ARG A 113 102.09 -61.98 43.83
CA ARG A 113 100.75 -62.29 43.33
C ARG A 113 99.66 -61.60 44.15
N VAL A 114 99.70 -61.69 45.47
CA VAL A 114 98.73 -61.00 46.36
C VAL A 114 98.77 -59.48 46.16
N ALA A 115 99.97 -58.91 46.01
CA ALA A 115 100.12 -57.48 45.72
C ALA A 115 99.61 -57.10 44.32
N GLN A 116 99.77 -57.98 43.31
CA GLN A 116 99.19 -57.79 41.98
C GLN A 116 97.66 -57.86 42.02
N ASP A 117 97.08 -58.91 42.61
CA ASP A 117 95.63 -59.08 42.76
C ASP A 117 94.99 -57.91 43.53
N ALA A 118 95.69 -57.36 44.54
CA ALA A 118 95.25 -56.19 45.27
C ALA A 118 95.27 -54.92 44.40
N ARG A 119 96.32 -54.72 43.59
CA ARG A 119 96.42 -53.60 42.62
C ARG A 119 95.36 -53.72 41.53
N GLU A 120 95.09 -54.93 41.04
CA GLU A 120 94.05 -55.17 40.04
C GLU A 120 92.64 -54.92 40.60
N ARG A 121 92.37 -55.35 41.84
CA ARG A 121 91.13 -54.99 42.56
C ARG A 121 90.98 -53.48 42.74
N VAL A 122 92.04 -52.77 43.15
CA VAL A 122 92.01 -51.29 43.27
C VAL A 122 91.73 -50.63 41.92
N ARG A 123 92.37 -51.09 40.83
CA ARG A 123 92.11 -50.59 39.46
C ARG A 123 90.66 -50.85 39.02
N ALA A 124 90.10 -52.03 39.33
CA ALA A 124 88.72 -52.35 39.01
C ALA A 124 87.73 -51.44 39.77
N ILE A 125 87.94 -51.22 41.07
CA ILE A 125 87.13 -50.30 41.89
C ILE A 125 87.26 -48.85 41.37
N GLN A 126 88.46 -48.41 41.02
CA GLN A 126 88.68 -47.07 40.44
C GLN A 126 87.99 -46.91 39.08
N ALA A 127 88.01 -47.93 38.23
CA ALA A 127 87.31 -47.92 36.94
C ALA A 127 85.78 -47.92 37.12
N GLU A 128 85.24 -48.68 38.09
CA GLU A 128 83.81 -48.67 38.41
C GLU A 128 83.37 -47.32 39.01
N ALA A 129 84.18 -46.74 39.90
CA ALA A 129 83.94 -45.41 40.47
C ALA A 129 83.92 -44.34 39.35
N ALA A 130 84.92 -44.34 38.48
CA ALA A 130 85.00 -43.40 37.35
C ALA A 130 83.82 -43.55 36.38
N ARG A 131 83.35 -44.78 36.11
CA ARG A 131 82.11 -45.01 35.33
C ARG A 131 80.89 -44.42 36.02
N LYS A 132 80.70 -44.70 37.32
CA LYS A 132 79.59 -44.13 38.09
C LYS A 132 79.66 -42.60 38.23
N ASP A 133 80.85 -42.02 38.24
CA ASP A 133 81.04 -40.55 38.23
C ASP A 133 80.67 -39.96 36.87
N ALA A 134 81.03 -40.63 35.76
CA ALA A 134 80.62 -40.25 34.41
C ALA A 134 79.11 -40.37 34.22
N GLU A 135 78.50 -41.52 34.58
CA GLU A 135 77.05 -41.73 34.54
C GLU A 135 76.30 -40.65 35.34
N ARG A 136 76.79 -40.29 36.54
CA ARG A 136 76.22 -39.19 37.34
C ARG A 136 76.46 -37.81 36.73
N ALA A 137 77.51 -37.62 35.93
CA ALA A 137 77.73 -36.37 35.20
C ALA A 137 76.78 -36.24 34.01
N ASP A 138 76.60 -37.32 33.23
CA ASP A 138 75.68 -37.39 32.10
C ASP A 138 74.22 -37.24 32.57
N GLN A 139 73.84 -37.88 33.68
CA GLN A 139 72.53 -37.69 34.32
C GLN A 139 72.27 -36.23 34.68
N ARG A 140 73.21 -35.57 35.39
CA ARG A 140 73.07 -34.14 35.74
C ARG A 140 73.01 -33.24 34.51
N LEU A 141 73.73 -33.58 33.44
CA LEU A 141 73.70 -32.82 32.19
C LEU A 141 72.35 -32.98 31.47
N GLY A 142 71.80 -34.20 31.44
CA GLY A 142 70.44 -34.46 30.94
C GLY A 142 69.35 -33.76 31.76
N GLU A 143 69.44 -33.81 33.09
CA GLU A 143 68.53 -33.06 33.99
C GLU A 143 68.61 -31.55 33.77
N GLN A 144 69.82 -30.99 33.59
CA GLN A 144 70.00 -29.57 33.27
C GLN A 144 69.42 -29.20 31.91
N GLN A 145 69.60 -30.05 30.88
CA GLN A 145 69.00 -29.85 29.57
C GLN A 145 67.47 -29.90 29.62
N ALA A 146 66.90 -30.87 30.34
CA ALA A 146 65.44 -30.97 30.53
C ALA A 146 64.89 -29.74 31.27
N LEU A 147 65.58 -29.25 32.32
CA LEU A 147 65.20 -28.01 33.01
C LEU A 147 65.32 -26.76 32.14
N GLN A 148 66.29 -26.72 31.21
CA GLN A 148 66.40 -25.62 30.24
C GLN A 148 65.28 -25.68 29.19
N GLN A 149 64.93 -26.86 28.69
CA GLN A 149 63.79 -27.07 27.79
C GLN A 149 62.48 -26.64 28.44
N LEU A 150 62.18 -27.12 29.65
CA LEU A 150 60.98 -26.75 30.40
C LEU A 150 60.90 -25.24 30.69
N ARG A 151 62.03 -24.56 30.90
CA ARG A 151 62.06 -23.09 31.04
C ARG A 151 61.74 -22.40 29.72
N GLY A 152 62.32 -22.83 28.60
CA GLY A 152 62.03 -22.29 27.27
C GLY A 152 60.56 -22.52 26.87
N GLU A 153 60.00 -23.69 27.15
CA GLU A 153 58.58 -24.00 26.94
C GLU A 153 57.67 -23.11 27.79
N LEU A 154 58.03 -22.87 29.06
CA LEU A 154 57.26 -22.00 29.96
C LEU A 154 57.37 -20.52 29.57
N GLU A 155 58.55 -20.05 29.14
CA GLU A 155 58.75 -18.71 28.59
C GLU A 155 57.95 -18.50 27.30
N GLN A 156 57.93 -19.49 26.41
CA GLN A 156 57.12 -19.48 25.19
C GLN A 156 55.63 -19.46 25.52
N ALA A 157 55.15 -20.33 26.41
CA ALA A 157 53.75 -20.35 26.84
C ALA A 157 53.31 -19.03 27.51
N HIS A 158 54.20 -18.38 28.26
CA HIS A 158 53.96 -17.04 28.79
C HIS A 158 53.88 -15.96 27.70
N ALA A 159 54.76 -16.02 26.68
CA ALA A 159 54.74 -15.09 25.56
C ALA A 159 53.49 -15.26 24.68
N ASP A 160 53.07 -16.50 24.44
CA ASP A 160 51.85 -16.83 23.70
C ASP A 160 50.61 -16.36 24.48
N HIS A 161 50.50 -16.69 25.77
CA HIS A 161 49.39 -16.20 26.61
C HIS A 161 49.36 -14.67 26.72
N ALA A 162 50.51 -13.99 26.82
CA ALA A 162 50.57 -12.53 26.81
C ALA A 162 50.07 -11.94 25.46
N SER A 163 50.39 -12.61 24.35
CA SER A 163 49.92 -12.22 23.02
C SER A 163 48.42 -12.46 22.83
N GLU A 164 47.88 -13.58 23.34
CA GLU A 164 46.45 -13.87 23.37
C GLU A 164 45.69 -12.86 24.25
N LEU A 165 46.21 -12.52 25.43
CA LEU A 165 45.62 -11.51 26.32
C LEU A 165 45.58 -10.13 25.65
N ALA A 166 46.67 -9.73 24.96
CA ALA A 166 46.71 -8.49 24.20
C ALA A 166 45.66 -8.50 23.06
N ALA A 167 45.57 -9.59 22.30
CA ALA A 167 44.57 -9.75 21.25
C ALA A 167 43.12 -9.74 21.80
N ALA A 168 42.89 -10.33 22.97
CA ALA A 168 41.60 -10.28 23.66
C ALA A 168 41.24 -8.85 24.11
N HIS A 169 42.19 -8.11 24.69
CA HIS A 169 41.99 -6.71 25.06
C HIS A 169 41.68 -5.82 23.86
N GLU A 170 42.39 -5.96 22.72
CA GLU A 170 42.07 -5.18 21.52
C GLU A 170 40.71 -5.56 20.92
N ARG A 171 40.31 -6.84 20.95
CA ARG A 171 38.96 -7.26 20.55
C ARG A 171 37.89 -6.61 21.43
N THR A 172 38.09 -6.54 22.74
CA THR A 172 37.18 -5.87 23.68
C THR A 172 37.10 -4.37 23.39
N ARG A 173 38.24 -3.67 23.23
CA ARG A 173 38.25 -2.24 22.86
C ARG A 173 37.56 -1.97 21.53
N ALA A 174 37.78 -2.81 20.52
CA ALA A 174 37.10 -2.68 19.23
C ALA A 174 35.58 -2.90 19.35
N ALA A 175 35.14 -3.85 20.17
CA ALA A 175 33.73 -4.09 20.45
C ALA A 175 33.09 -2.90 21.22
N GLU A 176 33.79 -2.36 22.21
CA GLU A 176 33.37 -1.15 22.96
C GLU A 176 33.29 0.08 22.05
N ALA A 177 34.29 0.32 21.21
CA ALA A 177 34.29 1.41 20.23
C ALA A 177 33.13 1.29 19.24
N ARG A 178 32.85 0.08 18.72
CA ARG A 178 31.68 -0.14 17.85
C ARG A 178 30.35 -0.02 18.61
N ALA A 179 30.30 -0.38 19.90
CA ALA A 179 29.12 -0.19 20.73
C ALA A 179 28.83 1.30 21.00
N GLN A 180 29.88 2.09 21.28
CA GLN A 180 29.80 3.56 21.39
C GLN A 180 29.37 4.19 20.07
N GLN A 181 29.96 3.78 18.94
CA GLN A 181 29.56 4.26 17.61
C GLN A 181 28.09 3.93 17.31
N ARG A 182 27.61 2.72 17.63
CA ARG A 182 26.18 2.38 17.50
C ARG A 182 25.28 3.10 18.52
N ALA A 183 25.83 3.66 19.60
CA ALA A 183 25.08 4.51 20.51
C ALA A 183 24.95 5.93 19.95
N THR A 184 26.01 6.48 19.35
CA THR A 184 25.97 7.79 18.68
C THR A 184 25.13 7.75 17.41
N GLU A 185 25.27 6.73 16.55
CA GLU A 185 24.42 6.50 15.37
C GLU A 185 22.92 6.52 15.73
N ARG A 186 22.53 5.76 16.78
CA ARG A 186 21.14 5.74 17.29
C ARG A 186 20.72 7.02 18.03
N ALA A 187 21.65 7.82 18.52
CA ALA A 187 21.32 9.13 19.09
C ALA A 187 21.03 10.13 17.97
N THR A 188 21.84 10.15 16.90
CA THR A 188 21.61 10.99 15.72
C THR A 188 20.33 10.60 14.98
N GLU A 189 20.05 9.30 14.82
CA GLU A 189 18.82 8.80 14.18
C GLU A 189 17.56 9.20 14.97
N ARG A 190 17.60 9.13 16.31
CA ARG A 190 16.50 9.60 17.16
C ARG A 190 16.32 11.10 17.07
N ALA A 191 17.41 11.87 17.05
CA ALA A 191 17.35 13.32 16.92
C ALA A 191 16.74 13.74 15.56
N SER A 192 17.16 13.13 14.46
CA SER A 192 16.57 13.40 13.13
C SER A 192 15.11 12.95 13.03
N THR A 193 14.75 11.81 13.64
CA THR A 193 13.36 11.34 13.69
C THR A 193 12.48 12.27 14.53
N GLN A 194 13.00 12.76 15.66
CA GLN A 194 12.31 13.72 16.50
C GLN A 194 12.11 15.06 15.77
N GLN A 195 13.15 15.58 15.11
CA GLN A 195 13.04 16.80 14.30
C GLN A 195 11.98 16.64 13.20
N ALA A 196 11.97 15.52 12.46
CA ALA A 196 10.96 15.26 11.44
C ALA A 196 9.53 15.19 12.02
N LEU A 197 9.36 14.64 13.24
CA LEU A 197 8.07 14.64 13.94
C LEU A 197 7.65 16.05 14.43
N GLU A 198 8.61 16.89 14.83
CA GLU A 198 8.37 18.29 15.21
C GLU A 198 8.01 19.14 13.99
N GLU A 199 8.69 18.95 12.85
CA GLU A 199 8.35 19.56 11.56
C GLU A 199 6.95 19.15 11.08
N LEU A 200 6.59 17.86 11.16
CA LEU A 200 5.24 17.36 10.83
C LEU A 200 4.17 17.94 11.76
N ARG A 201 4.46 18.11 13.06
CA ARG A 201 3.54 18.78 14.00
C ARG A 201 3.34 20.25 13.62
N GLY A 202 4.41 20.98 13.32
CA GLY A 202 4.33 22.37 12.86
C GLY A 202 3.53 22.51 11.55
N GLN A 203 3.69 21.57 10.61
CA GLN A 203 2.90 21.53 9.37
C GLN A 203 1.41 21.28 9.64
N LEU A 204 1.07 20.38 10.57
CA LEU A 204 -0.32 20.12 10.98
C LEU A 204 -0.94 21.31 11.72
N GLU A 205 -0.19 21.96 12.61
CA GLU A 205 -0.64 23.18 13.31
C GLU A 205 -0.88 24.33 12.32
N GLN A 206 0.01 24.52 11.34
CA GLN A 206 -0.19 25.49 10.26
C GLN A 206 -1.42 25.17 9.42
N ALA A 207 -1.57 23.91 8.96
CA ALA A 207 -2.74 23.49 8.18
C ALA A 207 -4.06 23.65 8.96
N HIS A 208 -4.06 23.42 10.28
CA HIS A 208 -5.22 23.71 11.13
C HIS A 208 -5.51 25.20 11.24
N ALA A 209 -4.49 26.06 11.36
CA ALA A 209 -4.65 27.52 11.40
C ALA A 209 -5.16 28.09 10.06
N ASP A 210 -4.65 27.59 8.94
CA ASP A 210 -5.10 27.94 7.60
C ASP A 210 -6.57 27.51 7.40
N HIS A 211 -6.91 26.25 7.70
CA HIS A 211 -8.29 25.76 7.61
C HIS A 211 -9.26 26.50 8.54
N ALA A 212 -8.83 26.87 9.76
CA ALA A 212 -9.64 27.69 10.66
C ALA A 212 -9.89 29.11 10.09
N SER A 213 -8.89 29.67 9.41
CA SER A 213 -8.99 30.97 8.72
C SER A 213 -9.91 30.89 7.49
N GLU A 214 -9.84 29.81 6.72
CA GLU A 214 -10.76 29.53 5.60
C GLU A 214 -12.21 29.36 6.07
N LEU A 215 -12.44 28.61 7.16
CA LEU A 215 -13.77 28.47 7.77
C LEU A 215 -14.32 29.80 8.27
N ALA A 216 -13.50 30.64 8.91
CA ALA A 216 -13.90 31.98 9.32
C ALA A 216 -14.30 32.85 8.11
N ALA A 217 -13.47 32.84 7.05
CA ALA A 217 -13.77 33.55 5.81
C ALA A 217 -15.04 33.01 5.10
N ALA A 218 -15.28 31.70 5.13
CA ALA A 218 -16.50 31.09 4.60
C ALA A 218 -17.74 31.51 5.40
N HIS A 219 -17.66 31.51 6.74
CA HIS A 219 -18.75 31.99 7.59
C HIS A 219 -19.09 33.47 7.35
N GLU A 220 -18.10 34.36 7.21
CA GLU A 220 -18.38 35.77 6.90
C GLU A 220 -18.99 35.95 5.50
N ARG A 221 -18.56 35.15 4.49
CA ARG A 221 -19.21 35.14 3.17
C ARG A 221 -20.67 34.71 3.25
N THR A 222 -20.98 33.69 4.05
CA THR A 222 -22.37 33.23 4.27
C THR A 222 -23.20 34.33 4.96
N ARG A 223 -22.70 34.94 6.04
CA ARG A 223 -23.40 36.06 6.71
C ARG A 223 -23.63 37.24 5.78
N ALA A 224 -22.65 37.60 4.94
CA ALA A 224 -22.79 38.68 3.96
C ALA A 224 -23.85 38.34 2.90
N ALA A 225 -23.90 37.08 2.43
CA ALA A 225 -24.92 36.62 1.50
C ALA A 225 -26.33 36.61 2.13
N GLU A 226 -26.46 36.17 3.38
CA GLU A 226 -27.70 36.22 4.16
C GLU A 226 -28.18 37.65 4.38
N ALA A 227 -27.29 38.56 4.80
CA ALA A 227 -27.60 39.97 4.95
C ALA A 227 -28.09 40.60 3.64
N ARG A 228 -27.44 40.30 2.50
CA ARG A 228 -27.90 40.78 1.18
C ARG A 228 -29.19 40.10 0.71
N ALA A 229 -29.47 38.86 1.14
CA ALA A 229 -30.75 38.19 0.89
C ALA A 229 -31.89 38.82 1.69
N GLN A 230 -31.66 39.13 2.98
CA GLN A 230 -32.58 39.86 3.84
C GLN A 230 -32.85 41.27 3.28
N GLN A 231 -31.81 42.00 2.88
CA GLN A 231 -31.96 43.32 2.25
C GLN A 231 -32.78 43.24 0.95
N ARG A 232 -32.55 42.24 0.09
CA ARG A 232 -33.40 42.03 -1.10
C ARG A 232 -34.82 41.55 -0.77
N ALA A 233 -35.08 41.04 0.43
CA ALA A 233 -36.43 40.73 0.88
C ALA A 233 -37.16 41.98 1.39
N THR A 234 -36.47 42.87 2.11
CA THR A 234 -37.04 44.17 2.54
C THR A 234 -37.25 45.11 1.35
N GLU A 235 -36.28 45.23 0.45
CA GLU A 235 -36.40 46.00 -0.82
C GLU A 235 -37.65 45.57 -1.60
N ARG A 236 -37.85 44.26 -1.82
CA ARG A 236 -39.06 43.73 -2.49
C ARG A 236 -40.35 43.89 -1.69
N ALA A 237 -40.30 43.94 -0.36
CA ALA A 237 -41.48 44.21 0.46
C ALA A 237 -41.90 45.68 0.34
N THR A 238 -40.94 46.62 0.37
CA THR A 238 -41.19 48.05 0.15
C THR A 238 -41.67 48.35 -1.27
N GLU A 239 -41.09 47.70 -2.28
CA GLU A 239 -41.53 47.80 -3.67
C GLU A 239 -42.99 47.33 -3.80
N ARG A 240 -43.33 46.14 -3.31
CA ARG A 240 -44.72 45.64 -3.32
C ARG A 240 -45.69 46.59 -2.63
N ALA A 241 -45.36 47.09 -1.44
CA ALA A 241 -46.20 48.05 -0.72
C ALA A 241 -46.45 49.31 -1.56
N SER A 242 -45.41 49.86 -2.20
CA SER A 242 -45.55 51.03 -3.09
C SER A 242 -46.39 50.74 -4.33
N THR A 243 -46.24 49.57 -4.96
CA THR A 243 -47.07 49.17 -6.11
C THR A 243 -48.52 48.92 -5.73
N GLN A 244 -48.76 48.38 -4.53
CA GLN A 244 -50.12 48.18 -4.02
C GLN A 244 -50.79 49.53 -3.72
N GLN A 245 -50.09 50.46 -3.08
CA GLN A 245 -50.62 51.82 -2.86
C GLN A 245 -50.96 52.51 -4.20
N ALA A 246 -50.08 52.41 -5.21
CA ALA A 246 -50.35 52.97 -6.54
C ALA A 246 -51.58 52.32 -7.22
N LEU A 247 -51.80 51.02 -7.03
CA LEU A 247 -53.00 50.32 -7.52
C LEU A 247 -54.27 50.74 -6.76
N GLU A 248 -54.19 50.96 -5.45
CA GLU A 248 -55.28 51.47 -4.62
C GLU A 248 -55.64 52.92 -5.01
N GLU A 249 -54.65 53.77 -5.28
CA GLU A 249 -54.84 55.13 -5.81
C GLU A 249 -55.49 55.11 -7.20
N LEU A 250 -54.99 54.29 -8.13
CA LEU A 250 -55.59 54.10 -9.46
C LEU A 250 -57.03 53.58 -9.39
N ARG A 251 -57.31 52.65 -8.47
CA ARG A 251 -58.66 52.15 -8.24
C ARG A 251 -59.58 53.26 -7.71
N GLY A 252 -59.12 54.06 -6.74
CA GLY A 252 -59.88 55.21 -6.25
C GLY A 252 -60.11 56.29 -7.30
N GLN A 253 -59.18 56.45 -8.26
CA GLN A 253 -59.38 57.32 -9.43
C GLN A 253 -60.43 56.75 -10.39
N LEU A 254 -60.40 55.44 -10.67
CA LEU A 254 -61.41 54.76 -11.50
C LEU A 254 -62.81 54.82 -10.87
N GLU A 255 -62.93 54.59 -9.57
CA GLU A 255 -64.21 54.65 -8.84
C GLU A 255 -64.81 56.07 -8.87
N ARG A 256 -63.96 57.12 -8.77
CA ARG A 256 -64.39 58.52 -8.99
C ARG A 256 -64.83 58.77 -10.43
N ALA A 257 -64.01 58.39 -11.42
CA ALA A 257 -64.34 58.56 -12.83
C ALA A 257 -65.65 57.84 -13.22
N GLN A 258 -65.94 56.68 -12.61
CA GLN A 258 -67.22 55.98 -12.78
C GLN A 258 -68.39 56.74 -12.14
N ALA A 259 -68.21 57.33 -10.95
CA ALA A 259 -69.23 58.15 -10.30
C ALA A 259 -69.51 59.46 -11.05
N ASP A 260 -68.46 60.12 -11.53
CA ASP A 260 -68.54 61.31 -12.37
C ASP A 260 -69.26 60.98 -13.68
N HIS A 261 -68.84 59.91 -14.38
CA HIS A 261 -69.49 59.46 -15.61
C HIS A 261 -70.96 59.04 -15.40
N ALA A 262 -71.30 58.39 -14.28
CA ALA A 262 -72.68 58.08 -13.94
C ALA A 262 -73.51 59.34 -13.70
N THR A 263 -72.91 60.39 -13.12
CA THR A 263 -73.53 61.70 -12.90
C THR A 263 -73.75 62.43 -14.24
N GLU A 264 -72.77 62.42 -15.14
CA GLU A 264 -72.89 62.93 -16.51
C GLU A 264 -73.98 62.19 -17.30
N LEU A 265 -74.02 60.85 -17.20
CA LEU A 265 -75.03 60.03 -17.87
C LEU A 265 -76.44 60.32 -17.35
N ALA A 266 -76.60 60.55 -16.05
CA ALA A 266 -77.86 60.96 -15.44
C ALA A 266 -78.28 62.37 -15.90
N ALA A 267 -77.35 63.32 -15.96
CA ALA A 267 -77.61 64.66 -16.48
C ALA A 267 -77.99 64.64 -17.98
N ALA A 268 -77.28 63.86 -18.79
CA ALA A 268 -77.59 63.68 -20.21
C ALA A 268 -78.96 63.02 -20.45
N ARG A 269 -79.33 62.03 -19.63
CA ARG A 269 -80.68 61.43 -19.65
C ARG A 269 -81.75 62.46 -19.29
N GLY A 270 -81.56 63.23 -18.22
CA GLY A 270 -82.49 64.30 -17.84
C GLY A 270 -82.66 65.37 -18.93
N GLN A 271 -81.57 65.74 -19.62
CA GLN A 271 -81.63 66.64 -20.78
C GLN A 271 -82.39 66.02 -21.96
N ALA A 272 -82.14 64.75 -22.28
CA ALA A 272 -82.84 64.04 -23.35
C ALA A 272 -84.34 63.87 -23.06
N GLU A 273 -84.70 63.51 -21.83
CA GLU A 273 -86.10 63.43 -21.37
C GLU A 273 -86.80 64.79 -21.45
N GLY A 274 -86.12 65.88 -21.05
CA GLY A 274 -86.62 67.25 -21.20
C GLY A 274 -86.84 67.66 -22.66
N GLN A 275 -85.92 67.30 -23.56
CA GLN A 275 -86.06 67.54 -25.01
C GLN A 275 -87.21 66.73 -25.61
N VAL A 276 -87.39 65.46 -25.21
CA VAL A 276 -88.51 64.61 -25.65
C VAL A 276 -89.85 65.13 -25.14
N ALA A 277 -89.92 65.64 -23.90
CA ALA A 277 -91.12 66.26 -23.36
C ALA A 277 -91.51 67.52 -24.14
N ALA A 278 -90.55 68.42 -24.40
CA ALA A 278 -90.77 69.62 -25.21
C ALA A 278 -91.19 69.30 -26.66
N ALA A 279 -90.58 68.28 -27.27
CA ALA A 279 -90.94 67.84 -28.62
C ALA A 279 -92.35 67.23 -28.70
N ARG A 280 -92.79 66.50 -27.65
CA ARG A 280 -94.17 65.99 -27.56
C ARG A 280 -95.18 67.11 -27.43
N GLN A 281 -94.96 68.06 -26.51
CA GLN A 281 -95.85 69.21 -26.34
C GLN A 281 -96.00 70.00 -27.66
N ALA A 282 -94.89 70.28 -28.37
CA ALA A 282 -94.92 70.96 -29.66
C ALA A 282 -95.57 70.13 -30.79
N ALA A 283 -95.67 68.81 -30.66
CA ALA A 283 -96.41 67.95 -31.57
C ALA A 283 -97.91 67.94 -31.26
N ASP A 284 -98.28 67.86 -29.98
CA ASP A 284 -99.68 67.91 -29.51
C ASP A 284 -100.33 69.26 -29.86
N GLU A 285 -99.61 70.37 -29.70
CA GLU A 285 -100.04 71.71 -30.13
C GLU A 285 -100.32 71.77 -31.66
N ARG A 286 -99.49 71.12 -32.48
CA ARG A 286 -99.70 71.04 -33.94
C ARG A 286 -100.87 70.13 -34.32
N ILE A 287 -101.10 69.05 -33.58
CA ILE A 287 -102.25 68.16 -33.79
C ILE A 287 -103.55 68.90 -33.46
N ALA A 288 -103.59 69.65 -32.35
CA ALA A 288 -104.73 70.48 -31.98
C ALA A 288 -105.04 71.55 -33.06
N GLN A 289 -104.00 72.21 -33.58
CA GLN A 289 -104.14 73.19 -34.67
C GLN A 289 -104.72 72.54 -35.95
N ALA A 290 -104.18 71.39 -36.37
CA ALA A 290 -104.63 70.68 -37.57
C ALA A 290 -106.07 70.15 -37.46
N LEU A 291 -106.53 69.78 -36.25
CA LEU A 291 -107.91 69.38 -36.01
C LEU A 291 -108.87 70.58 -36.12
N ALA A 292 -108.51 71.74 -35.57
CA ALA A 292 -109.31 72.96 -35.70
C ALA A 292 -109.45 73.41 -37.17
N ASP A 293 -108.36 73.34 -37.95
CA ASP A 293 -108.38 73.64 -39.39
C ASP A 293 -109.28 72.66 -40.18
N ALA A 294 -109.31 71.38 -39.79
CA ALA A 294 -110.16 70.35 -40.40
C ALA A 294 -111.66 70.52 -40.06
N GLU A 295 -111.98 70.96 -38.84
CA GLU A 295 -113.36 71.29 -38.43
C GLU A 295 -113.89 72.53 -39.19
N ALA A 296 -113.05 73.55 -39.40
CA ALA A 296 -113.41 74.71 -40.24
C ALA A 296 -113.68 74.30 -41.70
N ALA A 297 -112.88 73.38 -42.27
CA ALA A 297 -113.06 72.91 -43.64
C ALA A 297 -114.34 72.07 -43.83
N THR A 298 -114.73 71.25 -42.84
CA THR A 298 -115.98 70.47 -42.91
C THR A 298 -117.23 71.33 -42.76
N ALA A 299 -117.21 72.36 -41.90
CA ALA A 299 -118.29 73.34 -41.81
C ALA A 299 -118.51 74.10 -43.14
N GLN A 300 -117.42 74.49 -43.82
CA GLN A 300 -117.49 75.15 -45.13
C GLN A 300 -118.09 74.24 -46.21
N ALA A 301 -117.72 72.96 -46.23
CA ALA A 301 -118.24 71.98 -47.18
C ALA A 301 -119.75 71.69 -46.99
N GLN A 302 -120.26 71.73 -45.74
CA GLN A 302 -121.68 71.54 -45.45
C GLN A 302 -122.54 72.69 -46.01
N ALA A 303 -122.10 73.94 -45.84
CA ALA A 303 -122.78 75.11 -46.40
C ALA A 303 -122.85 75.09 -47.94
N ASP A 304 -121.85 74.50 -48.61
CA ASP A 304 -121.83 74.34 -50.07
C ASP A 304 -122.82 73.27 -50.56
N VAL A 305 -122.99 72.17 -49.80
CA VAL A 305 -123.94 71.10 -50.13
C VAL A 305 -125.40 71.56 -50.01
N GLU A 306 -125.76 72.31 -48.96
CA GLU A 306 -127.12 72.83 -48.79
C GLU A 306 -127.53 73.77 -49.93
N ARG A 307 -126.59 74.61 -50.38
CA ARG A 307 -126.75 75.52 -51.53
C ARG A 307 -126.98 74.76 -52.85
N ILE A 308 -126.26 73.66 -53.08
CA ILE A 308 -126.44 72.80 -54.26
C ILE A 308 -127.78 72.06 -54.23
N GLY A 309 -128.26 71.67 -53.04
CA GLY A 309 -129.57 71.02 -52.87
C GLY A 309 -130.74 71.87 -53.37
N ALA A 310 -130.77 73.15 -52.97
CA ALA A 310 -131.83 74.08 -53.37
C ALA A 310 -131.89 74.34 -54.89
N GLU A 311 -130.74 74.36 -55.58
CA GLU A 311 -130.68 74.51 -57.05
C GLU A 311 -131.12 73.25 -57.81
N ALA A 312 -130.98 72.06 -57.20
CA ALA A 312 -131.35 70.79 -57.82
C ALA A 312 -132.88 70.59 -57.85
N GLU A 313 -133.58 70.88 -56.76
CA GLU A 313 -135.05 70.69 -56.67
C GLU A 313 -135.81 71.53 -57.71
N SER A 314 -135.36 72.76 -57.95
CA SER A 314 -135.90 73.64 -59.00
C SER A 314 -135.81 73.04 -60.41
N ARG A 315 -134.73 72.29 -60.71
CA ARG A 315 -134.50 71.68 -62.03
C ARG A 315 -135.28 70.38 -62.23
N VAL A 316 -135.57 69.64 -61.17
CA VAL A 316 -136.33 68.38 -61.23
C VAL A 316 -137.80 68.63 -61.58
N ALA A 317 -138.42 69.69 -61.03
CA ALA A 317 -139.80 70.05 -61.33
C ALA A 317 -140.03 70.33 -62.83
N ALA A 318 -139.11 71.04 -63.48
CA ALA A 318 -139.19 71.37 -64.91
C ALA A 318 -138.97 70.16 -65.85
N ALA A 319 -138.25 69.13 -65.40
CA ALA A 319 -137.97 67.94 -66.21
C ALA A 319 -139.18 66.98 -66.31
N HIS A 320 -140.01 66.91 -65.28
CA HIS A 320 -141.08 65.91 -65.21
C HIS A 320 -142.18 66.14 -66.25
N GLU A 321 -142.52 67.40 -66.53
CA GLU A 321 -143.55 67.84 -67.50
C GLU A 321 -143.13 67.65 -68.97
N HIS A 322 -141.83 67.41 -69.22
CA HIS A 322 -141.28 67.12 -70.54
C HIS A 322 -141.25 65.61 -70.84
N ALA A 323 -141.11 64.77 -69.81
CA ALA A 323 -140.94 63.32 -69.94
C ALA A 323 -142.21 62.60 -70.44
N GLU A 324 -143.40 62.97 -69.96
CA GLU A 324 -144.66 62.29 -70.36
C GLU A 324 -144.94 62.38 -71.86
N ARG A 325 -144.51 63.47 -72.51
CA ARG A 325 -144.67 63.67 -73.96
C ARG A 325 -143.76 62.79 -74.82
N GLN A 326 -142.67 62.25 -74.29
CA GLN A 326 -141.72 61.42 -75.05
C GLN A 326 -142.02 59.91 -74.98
N VAL A 327 -142.68 59.44 -73.92
CA VAL A 327 -142.98 58.00 -73.71
C VAL A 327 -143.94 57.43 -74.77
N ALA A 328 -144.80 58.26 -75.36
CA ALA A 328 -145.71 57.86 -76.44
C ALA A 328 -144.99 57.55 -77.77
N ALA A 329 -143.81 58.14 -78.03
CA ALA A 329 -143.10 57.99 -79.31
C ALA A 329 -142.10 56.81 -79.31
N ALA A 330 -141.56 56.43 -78.14
CA ALA A 330 -140.48 55.46 -78.04
C ALA A 330 -140.89 53.99 -78.29
N ARG A 331 -142.20 53.67 -78.23
CA ARG A 331 -142.70 52.29 -78.41
C ARG A 331 -142.67 51.76 -79.84
N GLN A 332 -142.31 52.58 -80.84
CA GLN A 332 -142.40 52.20 -82.26
C GLN A 332 -141.02 51.93 -82.93
N ALA A 333 -139.91 52.06 -82.20
CA ALA A 333 -138.55 51.98 -82.76
C ALA A 333 -137.62 50.93 -82.12
N ALA A 334 -138.11 50.14 -81.16
CA ALA A 334 -137.27 49.29 -80.31
C ALA A 334 -137.01 47.85 -80.86
N ASP A 335 -137.84 47.34 -81.78
CA ASP A 335 -137.87 45.92 -82.12
C ASP A 335 -136.75 45.44 -83.09
N GLU A 336 -136.02 46.33 -83.75
CA GLU A 336 -135.17 45.93 -84.89
C GLU A 336 -133.69 45.60 -84.57
N ARG A 337 -133.17 45.80 -83.35
CA ARG A 337 -131.69 45.82 -83.10
C ARG A 337 -131.11 44.78 -82.16
N VAL A 338 -131.87 43.74 -81.84
CA VAL A 338 -131.52 42.48 -81.14
C VAL A 338 -130.02 42.11 -80.99
N ALA A 339 -129.26 41.98 -82.09
CA ALA A 339 -128.62 40.68 -82.30
C ALA A 339 -127.10 40.52 -82.08
N ARG A 340 -126.29 41.57 -81.93
CA ARG A 340 -124.97 41.55 -82.61
C ARG A 340 -123.64 41.60 -81.83
N ALA A 341 -123.59 41.67 -80.50
CA ALA A 341 -122.30 41.71 -79.80
C ALA A 341 -122.34 41.03 -78.42
N ARG A 342 -122.01 39.73 -78.37
CA ARG A 342 -121.91 38.98 -77.10
C ARG A 342 -120.96 37.77 -77.13
N ALA A 343 -119.90 37.84 -77.93
CA ALA A 343 -118.91 36.77 -78.07
C ALA A 343 -117.52 37.22 -77.57
N ASP A 344 -116.85 36.27 -76.90
CA ASP A 344 -115.40 36.10 -76.69
C ASP A 344 -114.69 36.81 -75.51
N ALA A 345 -113.84 36.03 -74.81
CA ALA A 345 -113.30 36.33 -73.47
C ALA A 345 -111.97 35.58 -73.10
N GLN A 346 -111.07 36.23 -72.35
CA GLN A 346 -110.20 35.78 -71.20
C GLN A 346 -109.17 34.57 -71.25
N ALA A 347 -108.19 34.53 -70.29
CA ALA A 347 -107.24 33.44 -69.83
C ALA A 347 -105.80 33.31 -70.48
N ALA A 348 -104.68 32.70 -69.95
CA ALA A 348 -104.22 32.09 -68.65
C ALA A 348 -102.64 32.13 -68.40
N VAL A 349 -101.97 31.16 -67.69
CA VAL A 349 -100.96 31.42 -66.58
C VAL A 349 -99.95 30.25 -66.15
N LEU A 350 -98.69 30.57 -65.68
CA LEU A 350 -97.67 29.86 -64.76
C LEU A 350 -96.80 28.57 -65.08
N ALA A 351 -95.58 28.39 -64.44
CA ALA A 351 -95.06 27.20 -63.61
C ALA A 351 -93.51 26.77 -63.51
N GLU A 352 -92.95 26.56 -62.28
CA GLU A 352 -92.08 25.48 -61.59
C GLU A 352 -90.61 24.90 -61.95
N PRO A 353 -89.85 24.15 -61.04
CA PRO A 353 -88.33 23.98 -60.95
C PRO A 353 -87.66 22.55 -60.71
N GLY A 354 -86.34 22.44 -60.32
CA GLY A 354 -85.75 21.36 -59.42
C GLY A 354 -84.28 20.78 -59.60
N GLN A 355 -83.56 20.36 -58.50
CA GLN A 355 -82.64 19.16 -58.29
C GLN A 355 -81.51 19.25 -57.17
N LEU A 356 -80.98 18.10 -56.68
CA LEU A 356 -80.07 17.90 -55.50
C LEU A 356 -79.05 16.72 -55.63
N GLY A 357 -77.99 16.66 -54.79
CA GLY A 357 -76.96 15.58 -54.76
C GLY A 357 -76.50 15.12 -53.34
N LEU A 358 -75.86 13.94 -53.25
CA LEU A 358 -75.54 13.21 -52.00
C LEU A 358 -74.39 13.83 -51.17
N ALA A 359 -74.53 13.88 -49.83
CA ALA A 359 -73.56 14.46 -48.90
C ALA A 359 -73.17 13.51 -47.76
N LEU A 360 -71.89 13.52 -47.35
CA LEU A 360 -71.44 12.90 -46.09
C LEU A 360 -72.00 13.71 -44.90
N SER A 361 -73.01 13.16 -44.23
CA SER A 361 -73.57 13.77 -43.02
C SER A 361 -72.73 13.38 -41.80
N VAL A 362 -72.41 14.38 -40.97
CA VAL A 362 -71.95 14.15 -39.59
C VAL A 362 -73.03 13.33 -38.86
N PRO A 363 -72.67 12.28 -38.10
CA PRO A 363 -73.65 11.49 -37.36
C PRO A 363 -74.27 12.34 -36.25
N ILE A 364 -75.59 12.38 -36.20
CA ILE A 364 -76.34 13.11 -35.17
C ILE A 364 -76.53 12.17 -33.97
N PRO A 365 -76.10 12.55 -32.75
CA PRO A 365 -76.32 11.74 -31.56
C PRO A 365 -77.80 11.73 -31.17
N THR A 366 -78.26 10.60 -30.61
CA THR A 366 -79.59 10.52 -30.00
C THR A 366 -79.70 11.51 -28.83
N ALA A 367 -80.93 11.91 -28.49
CA ALA A 367 -81.16 12.92 -27.45
C ALA A 367 -80.52 12.58 -26.09
N GLU A 368 -80.37 11.30 -25.78
CA GLU A 368 -79.76 10.77 -24.56
C GLU A 368 -78.22 10.91 -24.52
N LEU A 369 -77.57 10.97 -25.69
CA LEU A 369 -76.11 11.06 -25.81
C LEU A 369 -75.59 12.51 -25.85
N ARG A 370 -76.43 13.46 -26.28
CA ARG A 370 -76.07 14.86 -26.57
C ARG A 370 -75.35 15.59 -25.44
N ALA A 371 -75.59 15.22 -24.18
CA ALA A 371 -74.92 15.82 -23.02
C ALA A 371 -73.39 15.60 -22.99
N HIS A 372 -72.87 14.62 -23.74
CA HIS A 372 -71.46 14.21 -23.69
C HIS A 372 -70.77 14.14 -25.07
N THR A 373 -71.45 14.47 -26.16
CA THR A 373 -70.94 14.39 -27.54
C THR A 373 -70.47 15.71 -28.15
N GLY A 374 -70.79 16.87 -27.56
CA GLY A 374 -70.45 18.18 -28.13
C GLY A 374 -69.00 18.32 -28.63
N PRO A 375 -67.97 17.98 -27.83
CA PRO A 375 -66.57 18.02 -28.29
C PRO A 375 -66.24 17.08 -29.47
N ILE A 376 -66.96 15.96 -29.62
CA ILE A 376 -66.84 15.04 -30.75
C ILE A 376 -67.49 15.66 -32.00
N GLU A 377 -68.65 16.30 -31.84
CA GLU A 377 -69.37 17.00 -32.90
C GLU A 377 -68.56 18.22 -33.41
N GLU A 378 -67.91 18.96 -32.52
CA GLU A 378 -67.00 20.08 -32.86
C GLU A 378 -65.80 19.62 -33.68
N ALA A 379 -65.13 18.52 -33.27
CA ALA A 379 -63.99 17.97 -34.02
C ALA A 379 -64.39 17.43 -35.41
N LEU A 380 -65.57 16.80 -35.52
CA LEU A 380 -66.14 16.38 -36.81
C LEU A 380 -66.50 17.58 -37.70
N ALA A 381 -67.00 18.67 -37.12
CA ALA A 381 -67.31 19.90 -37.85
C ALA A 381 -66.04 20.59 -38.38
N ALA A 382 -64.99 20.72 -37.55
CA ALA A 382 -63.73 21.35 -37.94
C ALA A 382 -63.05 20.63 -39.12
N VAL A 383 -62.97 19.29 -39.07
CA VAL A 383 -62.40 18.50 -40.19
C VAL A 383 -63.29 18.59 -41.44
N ARG A 384 -64.62 18.57 -41.27
CA ARG A 384 -65.55 18.76 -42.40
C ARG A 384 -65.41 20.13 -43.06
N GLU A 385 -65.06 21.18 -42.31
CA GLU A 385 -64.83 22.51 -42.88
C GLU A 385 -63.57 22.54 -43.77
N ILE A 386 -62.50 21.84 -43.38
CA ILE A 386 -61.30 21.65 -44.23
C ILE A 386 -61.67 20.86 -45.49
N ASP A 387 -62.38 19.73 -45.36
CA ASP A 387 -62.87 18.94 -46.50
C ASP A 387 -63.69 19.79 -47.49
N TYR A 388 -64.62 20.61 -46.98
CA TYR A 388 -65.45 21.47 -47.80
C TYR A 388 -64.66 22.58 -48.52
N LEU A 389 -63.72 23.23 -47.83
CA LEU A 389 -62.86 24.26 -48.43
C LEU A 389 -61.98 23.66 -49.54
N LEU A 390 -61.37 22.51 -49.30
CA LEU A 390 -60.52 21.84 -50.28
C LEU A 390 -61.32 21.33 -51.48
N GLU A 391 -62.49 20.74 -51.27
CA GLU A 391 -63.34 20.26 -52.37
C GLU A 391 -63.94 21.41 -53.19
N ALA A 392 -64.26 22.56 -52.57
CA ALA A 392 -64.65 23.76 -53.31
C ALA A 392 -63.50 24.26 -54.21
N GLY A 393 -62.26 24.29 -53.69
CA GLY A 393 -61.05 24.56 -54.47
C GLY A 393 -60.65 23.43 -55.44
N VAL A 394 -61.22 22.23 -55.33
CA VAL A 394 -61.05 21.17 -56.33
C VAL A 394 -62.08 21.29 -57.46
N ALA A 395 -63.34 21.58 -57.15
CA ALA A 395 -64.46 21.49 -58.08
C ALA A 395 -64.57 22.65 -59.09
N ASP A 396 -64.36 23.90 -58.67
CA ASP A 396 -64.44 25.05 -59.58
C ASP A 396 -63.05 25.36 -60.17
N GLN A 397 -62.95 25.48 -61.50
CA GLN A 397 -61.71 25.83 -62.21
C GLN A 397 -61.72 27.24 -62.81
N GLN A 398 -62.85 27.95 -62.80
CA GLN A 398 -63.05 29.15 -63.63
C GLN A 398 -63.50 30.39 -62.82
N ALA A 399 -63.99 30.23 -61.59
CA ALA A 399 -64.39 31.36 -60.74
C ALA A 399 -63.85 31.28 -59.28
N ARG A 400 -62.64 30.74 -59.07
CA ARG A 400 -62.06 30.63 -57.72
C ARG A 400 -61.82 31.98 -57.03
N GLN A 401 -62.33 32.09 -55.81
CA GLN A 401 -61.82 33.02 -54.81
C GLN A 401 -60.39 32.60 -54.41
N PRO A 402 -59.51 33.56 -54.08
CA PRO A 402 -58.21 33.24 -53.50
C PRO A 402 -58.38 32.57 -52.13
N TRP A 403 -57.49 31.64 -51.79
CA TRP A 403 -57.51 30.96 -50.50
C TRP A 403 -57.31 31.94 -49.34
N ASP A 404 -58.20 31.87 -48.35
CA ASP A 404 -57.96 32.46 -47.04
C ASP A 404 -56.99 31.57 -46.26
N ILE A 405 -55.69 31.76 -46.51
CA ILE A 405 -54.62 30.93 -45.94
C ILE A 405 -54.58 31.01 -44.41
N GLU A 406 -54.95 32.14 -43.81
CA GLU A 406 -55.02 32.26 -42.35
C GLU A 406 -56.18 31.43 -41.78
N ARG A 407 -57.37 31.45 -42.41
CA ARG A 407 -58.47 30.56 -42.04
C ARG A 407 -58.08 29.08 -42.19
N VAL A 408 -57.36 28.72 -43.26
CA VAL A 408 -56.86 27.34 -43.43
C VAL A 408 -55.87 26.97 -42.33
N ARG A 409 -54.89 27.84 -41.99
CA ARG A 409 -53.94 27.62 -40.89
C ARG A 409 -54.64 27.47 -39.53
N VAL A 410 -55.64 28.30 -39.24
CA VAL A 410 -56.43 28.21 -38.01
C VAL A 410 -57.19 26.88 -37.94
N LEU A 411 -57.93 26.52 -38.99
CA LEU A 411 -58.67 25.24 -39.04
C LEU A 411 -57.74 24.03 -38.90
N VAL A 412 -56.61 24.04 -39.62
CA VAL A 412 -55.57 23.00 -39.52
C VAL A 412 -55.03 22.87 -38.09
N HIS A 413 -54.76 23.99 -37.42
CA HIS A 413 -54.29 23.97 -36.04
C HIS A 413 -55.36 23.44 -35.07
N THR A 414 -56.61 23.87 -35.23
CA THR A 414 -57.75 23.38 -34.45
C THR A 414 -57.96 21.87 -34.62
N VAL A 415 -57.91 21.37 -35.86
CA VAL A 415 -58.02 19.94 -36.16
C VAL A 415 -56.87 19.14 -35.54
N ALA A 416 -55.62 19.60 -35.68
CA ALA A 416 -54.46 18.92 -35.12
C ALA A 416 -54.50 18.86 -33.58
N GLN A 417 -55.00 19.90 -32.91
CA GLN A 417 -55.23 19.89 -31.46
C GLN A 417 -56.35 18.92 -31.08
N GLN A 418 -57.51 19.02 -31.72
CA GLN A 418 -58.69 18.20 -31.41
C GLN A 418 -58.50 16.71 -31.71
N ALA A 419 -57.64 16.35 -32.69
CA ALA A 419 -57.40 14.97 -33.10
C ALA A 419 -56.90 14.05 -31.96
N TRP A 420 -56.06 14.57 -31.07
CA TRP A 420 -55.52 13.85 -29.92
C TRP A 420 -56.59 13.57 -28.86
N ASP A 421 -57.37 14.59 -28.51
CA ASP A 421 -58.43 14.47 -27.51
C ASP A 421 -59.60 13.63 -28.03
N LEU A 422 -59.93 13.73 -29.33
CA LEU A 422 -61.03 12.99 -29.96
C LEU A 422 -60.89 11.47 -29.79
N ALA A 423 -59.68 10.93 -29.93
CA ALA A 423 -59.44 9.49 -29.75
C ALA A 423 -59.76 9.00 -28.33
N GLN A 424 -59.47 9.83 -27.31
CA GLN A 424 -59.80 9.53 -25.91
C GLN A 424 -61.28 9.75 -25.63
N GLN A 425 -61.89 10.79 -26.19
CA GLN A 425 -63.31 11.08 -26.03
C GLN A 425 -64.19 9.98 -26.62
N LEU A 426 -63.88 9.51 -27.83
CA LEU A 426 -64.58 8.40 -28.49
C LEU A 426 -64.46 7.10 -27.71
N ARG A 427 -63.24 6.72 -27.30
CA ARG A 427 -63.00 5.51 -26.50
C ARG A 427 -63.65 5.57 -25.11
N GLY A 428 -63.72 6.75 -24.51
CA GLY A 428 -64.32 6.98 -23.21
C GLY A 428 -65.84 7.17 -23.21
N LEU A 429 -66.48 7.37 -24.37
CA LEU A 429 -67.91 7.71 -24.44
C LEU A 429 -68.83 6.62 -23.87
N PRO A 430 -68.67 5.31 -24.19
CA PRO A 430 -69.57 4.28 -23.66
C PRO A 430 -69.48 4.14 -22.14
N ALA A 431 -68.29 4.36 -21.56
CA ALA A 431 -68.05 4.28 -20.12
C ALA A 431 -68.71 5.41 -19.30
N ARG A 432 -69.28 6.44 -19.94
CA ARG A 432 -70.05 7.50 -19.28
C ARG A 432 -71.49 7.10 -18.95
N TYR A 433 -71.96 5.97 -19.47
CA TYR A 433 -73.32 5.48 -19.30
C TYR A 433 -73.33 4.14 -18.55
N SER A 434 -74.33 3.93 -17.70
CA SER A 434 -74.50 2.69 -16.92
C SER A 434 -75.65 1.81 -17.43
N ALA A 435 -76.57 2.36 -18.23
CA ALA A 435 -77.68 1.61 -18.81
C ALA A 435 -77.25 0.94 -20.12
N ALA A 436 -77.42 -0.38 -20.21
CA ALA A 436 -77.04 -1.20 -21.38
C ALA A 436 -77.44 -0.62 -22.77
N PRO A 437 -78.68 -0.14 -23.02
CA PRO A 437 -79.03 0.44 -24.32
C PRO A 437 -78.29 1.75 -24.63
N GLN A 438 -77.96 2.54 -23.61
CA GLN A 438 -77.21 3.79 -23.78
C GLN A 438 -75.73 3.52 -24.04
N VAL A 439 -75.14 2.52 -23.38
CA VAL A 439 -73.78 2.04 -23.66
C VAL A 439 -73.67 1.56 -25.11
N GLN A 440 -74.63 0.75 -25.59
CA GLN A 440 -74.64 0.27 -26.97
C GLN A 440 -74.85 1.40 -28.00
N ALA A 441 -75.72 2.38 -27.69
CA ALA A 441 -75.91 3.55 -28.55
C ALA A 441 -74.67 4.44 -28.61
N ALA A 442 -73.99 4.65 -27.46
CA ALA A 442 -72.75 5.40 -27.36
C ALA A 442 -71.60 4.73 -28.15
N ASP A 443 -71.47 3.40 -28.06
CA ASP A 443 -70.47 2.61 -28.79
C ASP A 443 -70.70 2.64 -30.31
N SER A 444 -71.97 2.52 -30.72
CA SER A 444 -72.39 2.65 -32.12
C SER A 444 -72.12 4.06 -32.66
N TYR A 445 -72.41 5.10 -31.87
CA TYR A 445 -72.15 6.49 -32.23
C TYR A 445 -70.64 6.78 -32.32
N ALA A 446 -69.85 6.32 -31.35
CA ALA A 446 -68.40 6.50 -31.35
C ALA A 446 -67.74 5.81 -32.56
N SER A 447 -68.21 4.60 -32.92
CA SER A 447 -67.76 3.87 -34.11
C SER A 447 -68.12 4.61 -35.41
N ALA A 448 -69.33 5.15 -35.51
CA ALA A 448 -69.76 5.95 -36.66
C ALA A 448 -68.97 7.27 -36.78
N ALA A 449 -68.74 7.96 -35.67
CA ALA A 449 -67.95 9.19 -35.60
C ALA A 449 -66.49 8.95 -36.01
N ALA A 450 -65.84 7.90 -35.48
CA ALA A 450 -64.47 7.52 -35.86
C ALA A 450 -64.35 7.20 -37.36
N SER A 451 -65.32 6.47 -37.91
CA SER A 451 -65.39 6.15 -39.34
C SER A 451 -65.54 7.41 -40.22
N VAL A 452 -66.47 8.30 -39.87
CA VAL A 452 -66.70 9.56 -40.62
C VAL A 452 -65.50 10.50 -40.53
N TYR A 453 -64.88 10.62 -39.36
CA TYR A 453 -63.66 11.41 -39.18
C TYR A 453 -62.51 10.89 -40.06
N SER A 454 -62.31 9.57 -40.07
CA SER A 454 -61.29 8.91 -40.91
C SER A 454 -61.58 9.09 -42.41
N ALA A 455 -62.85 9.01 -42.82
CA ALA A 455 -63.28 9.24 -44.19
C ALA A 455 -63.05 10.70 -44.65
N PHE A 456 -63.25 11.69 -43.77
CA PHE A 456 -62.89 13.08 -44.08
C PHE A 456 -61.38 13.25 -44.23
N LEU A 457 -60.55 12.68 -43.35
CA LEU A 457 -59.09 12.76 -43.49
C LEU A 457 -58.60 12.14 -44.82
N GLN A 458 -59.20 11.03 -45.25
CA GLN A 458 -58.91 10.41 -46.56
C GLN A 458 -59.32 11.31 -47.74
N ARG A 459 -60.49 11.97 -47.66
CA ARG A 459 -60.93 12.91 -48.70
C ARG A 459 -60.09 14.18 -48.73
N ILE A 460 -59.71 14.71 -47.58
CA ILE A 460 -58.77 15.83 -47.43
C ILE A 460 -57.42 15.48 -48.07
N ALA A 461 -56.86 14.29 -47.78
CA ALA A 461 -55.63 13.83 -48.42
C ALA A 461 -55.76 13.73 -49.96
N ALA A 462 -56.83 13.10 -50.46
CA ALA A 462 -57.08 12.98 -51.89
C ALA A 462 -57.33 14.34 -52.58
N ALA A 463 -57.99 15.29 -51.89
CA ALA A 463 -58.17 16.66 -52.39
C ALA A 463 -56.84 17.41 -52.40
N ASN A 464 -55.99 17.24 -51.38
CA ASN A 464 -54.67 17.85 -51.30
C ASN A 464 -53.73 17.34 -52.40
N GLU A 465 -53.73 16.03 -52.68
CA GLU A 465 -53.00 15.45 -53.82
C GLU A 465 -53.49 15.99 -55.17
N ARG A 466 -54.81 16.17 -55.33
CA ARG A 466 -55.41 16.79 -56.53
C ARG A 466 -55.08 18.28 -56.67
N LEU A 467 -54.76 18.98 -55.58
CA LEU A 467 -54.30 20.36 -55.59
C LEU A 467 -52.79 20.40 -55.92
N ALA A 468 -51.97 19.62 -55.22
CA ALA A 468 -50.54 19.50 -55.46
C ALA A 468 -50.21 19.13 -56.93
N SER A 469 -50.93 18.15 -57.49
CA SER A 469 -50.73 17.68 -58.87
C SER A 469 -51.11 18.69 -59.97
N ARG A 470 -51.71 19.83 -59.63
CA ARG A 470 -51.98 20.93 -60.59
C ARG A 470 -50.77 21.84 -60.81
N GLY A 471 -49.87 21.93 -59.83
CA GLY A 471 -48.69 22.80 -59.91
C GLY A 471 -48.96 24.30 -59.98
N ASP A 472 -50.13 24.77 -59.53
CA ASP A 472 -50.43 26.21 -59.43
C ASP A 472 -49.79 26.79 -58.16
N SER A 473 -48.99 27.84 -58.31
CA SER A 473 -48.33 28.52 -57.18
C SER A 473 -49.30 29.07 -56.14
N ARG A 474 -50.57 29.31 -56.52
CA ARG A 474 -51.61 29.79 -55.60
C ARG A 474 -52.15 28.72 -54.66
N ASP A 475 -51.99 27.44 -55.02
CA ASP A 475 -52.43 26.31 -54.19
C ASP A 475 -51.30 25.86 -53.23
N SER A 476 -50.04 26.28 -53.45
CA SER A 476 -48.84 25.81 -52.71
C SER A 476 -48.93 25.95 -51.20
N ASP A 477 -49.21 27.16 -50.69
CA ASP A 477 -49.24 27.41 -49.23
C ASP A 477 -50.33 26.59 -48.52
N VAL A 478 -51.47 26.35 -49.19
CA VAL A 478 -52.55 25.50 -48.67
C VAL A 478 -52.14 24.03 -48.71
N VAL A 479 -51.53 23.59 -49.81
CA VAL A 479 -51.05 22.22 -49.99
C VAL A 479 -50.02 21.86 -48.92
N ASP A 480 -49.05 22.72 -48.66
CA ASP A 480 -47.99 22.51 -47.67
C ASP A 480 -48.53 22.47 -46.23
N VAL A 481 -49.46 23.39 -45.89
CA VAL A 481 -50.08 23.45 -44.55
C VAL A 481 -50.97 22.24 -44.28
N VAL A 482 -51.76 21.80 -45.26
CA VAL A 482 -52.60 20.60 -45.13
C VAL A 482 -51.76 19.32 -45.18
N ALA A 483 -50.68 19.27 -45.97
CA ALA A 483 -49.76 18.14 -45.98
C ALA A 483 -49.09 17.96 -44.60
N ALA A 484 -48.56 19.03 -44.01
CA ALA A 484 -47.97 18.99 -42.67
C ALA A 484 -48.99 18.53 -41.61
N MET A 485 -50.23 19.02 -41.66
CA MET A 485 -51.31 18.55 -40.78
C MET A 485 -51.54 17.04 -40.90
N LEU A 486 -51.56 16.51 -42.13
CA LEU A 486 -51.79 15.09 -42.40
C LEU A 486 -50.58 14.24 -41.99
N ASP A 487 -49.35 14.71 -42.19
CA ASP A 487 -48.13 13.99 -41.85
C ASP A 487 -48.00 13.79 -40.33
N ASP A 488 -48.30 14.82 -39.54
CA ASP A 488 -48.29 14.78 -38.07
C ASP A 488 -49.60 14.22 -37.44
N HIS A 489 -50.58 13.79 -38.25
CA HIS A 489 -51.91 13.46 -37.75
C HIS A 489 -51.96 12.13 -36.97
N PRO A 490 -52.40 12.10 -35.70
CA PRO A 490 -52.34 10.89 -34.85
C PRO A 490 -53.26 9.74 -35.28
N TRP A 491 -54.13 9.98 -36.27
CA TRP A 491 -55.04 8.97 -36.84
C TRP A 491 -54.50 8.32 -38.13
N ARG A 492 -53.39 8.81 -38.71
CA ARG A 492 -52.88 8.31 -40.00
C ARG A 492 -52.07 7.01 -39.89
N THR A 493 -51.71 6.62 -38.66
CA THR A 493 -51.00 5.37 -38.32
C THR A 493 -51.88 4.35 -37.59
N ALA A 494 -53.20 4.56 -37.57
CA ALA A 494 -54.19 3.68 -36.93
C ALA A 494 -55.08 2.95 -37.97
N GLY A 495 -54.45 2.44 -39.04
CA GLY A 495 -55.06 1.60 -40.07
C GLY A 495 -54.39 0.24 -40.17
#